data_AF-A0A940BZR2-F1
#
_entry.id   AF-A0A940BZR2-F1
#
_cell.length_a   1.000
_cell.length_b   1.000
_cell.length_c   1.000
_cell.angle_alpha   90.00
_cell.angle_beta   90.00
_cell.angle_gamma   90.00
#
_symmetry.space_group_name_H-M   'P 1'
#
loop_
_entity.id
_entity.type
_entity.pdbx_description
1 polymer ?
#
loop_
_entity_poly.entity_id
_entity_poly.type
_entity_poly.pdbx_seq_one_letter_code
_entity_poly.pdbx_strand_id
1 'polypeptide(L)'
;SIEDIKKRVYAQNEPKYKGFPEQDGVDDIFESEEPVAIMTYVPLYAAYQRAIKRAEVRPIYNIRMYYLVRRDKSHMRLYEDTVDLLCTHHLKTAQDVIDYQKEAMKQIDENYAERQKAYAYLRKAREKGDLVEADKARYNVGVYTMRLSKLRREVTTCDEVLERGGMVRENLRRIRENDYRGAYIPHKSKNKDYER
;
A
#
# COMPACT_ATOMS: atom_id res chain seq x y z
N SER A 1 -6.86 -49.30 -32.41
CA SER A 1 -5.41 -49.19 -32.11
C SER A 1 -5.20 -48.96 -30.61
N ILE A 2 -3.99 -49.21 -30.09
CA ILE A 2 -3.58 -48.80 -28.72
C ILE A 2 -3.77 -47.28 -28.53
N GLU A 3 -3.58 -46.48 -29.58
CA GLU A 3 -3.92 -45.03 -29.58
C GLU A 3 -5.37 -44.76 -29.17
N ASP A 4 -6.32 -45.52 -29.71
CA ASP A 4 -7.75 -45.29 -29.49
C ASP A 4 -8.13 -45.61 -28.05
N ILE A 5 -7.53 -46.66 -27.48
CA ILE A 5 -7.70 -47.03 -26.07
C ILE A 5 -7.15 -45.92 -25.18
N LYS A 6 -5.95 -45.41 -25.48
CA LYS A 6 -5.37 -44.29 -24.73
C LYS A 6 -6.27 -43.05 -24.79
N LYS A 7 -6.72 -42.63 -25.98
CA LYS A 7 -7.63 -41.48 -26.14
C LYS A 7 -8.92 -41.66 -25.33
N ARG A 8 -9.50 -42.85 -25.33
CA ARG A 8 -10.74 -43.14 -24.61
C ARG A 8 -10.56 -43.13 -23.10
N VAL A 9 -9.46 -43.67 -22.59
CA VAL A 9 -9.10 -43.63 -21.16
C VAL A 9 -8.78 -42.20 -20.71
N TYR A 10 -8.07 -41.40 -21.52
CA TYR A 10 -7.83 -39.99 -21.22
C TYR A 10 -9.12 -39.18 -21.20
N ALA A 11 -10.05 -39.39 -22.15
CA ALA A 11 -11.33 -38.68 -22.17
C ALA A 11 -12.27 -39.10 -21.03
N GLN A 12 -12.27 -40.38 -20.63
CA GLN A 12 -13.06 -40.86 -19.49
C GLN A 12 -12.53 -40.36 -18.15
N ASN A 13 -11.21 -40.20 -18.03
CA ASN A 13 -10.55 -39.79 -16.78
C ASN A 13 -10.04 -38.34 -16.83
N GLU A 14 -10.53 -37.52 -17.77
CA GLU A 14 -10.15 -36.10 -17.81
C GLU A 14 -10.75 -35.42 -16.56
N PRO A 15 -9.91 -34.91 -15.64
CA PRO A 15 -10.45 -34.32 -14.43
C PRO A 15 -11.23 -33.07 -14.83
N LYS A 16 -12.52 -33.05 -14.51
CA LYS A 16 -13.39 -31.87 -14.71
C LYS A 16 -13.06 -30.83 -13.65
N TYR A 17 -11.97 -30.08 -13.85
CA TYR A 17 -11.69 -28.91 -13.05
C TYR A 17 -12.77 -27.87 -13.32
N LYS A 18 -13.46 -27.41 -12.26
CA LYS A 18 -14.25 -26.18 -12.38
C LYS A 18 -13.27 -25.08 -12.77
N GLY A 19 -13.60 -24.31 -13.82
CA GLY A 19 -12.83 -23.13 -14.16
C GLY A 19 -12.72 -22.21 -12.94
N PHE A 20 -11.64 -21.43 -12.87
CA PHE A 20 -11.58 -20.39 -11.85
C PHE A 20 -12.79 -19.46 -12.03
N PRO A 21 -13.44 -19.04 -10.93
CA PRO A 21 -14.51 -18.07 -11.03
C PRO A 21 -14.02 -16.82 -11.75
N GLU A 22 -14.94 -16.16 -12.46
CA GLU A 22 -14.66 -14.88 -13.09
C GLU A 22 -14.25 -13.85 -12.03
N GLN A 23 -13.34 -12.96 -12.41
CA GLN A 23 -12.91 -11.91 -11.50
C GLN A 23 -14.06 -10.95 -11.24
N ASP A 24 -14.17 -10.47 -10.00
CA ASP A 24 -15.13 -9.42 -9.71
C ASP A 24 -14.79 -8.16 -10.53
N GLY A 25 -15.81 -7.38 -10.88
CA GLY A 25 -15.62 -6.05 -11.48
C GLY A 25 -14.70 -5.19 -10.61
N VAL A 26 -13.93 -4.30 -11.25
CA VAL A 26 -12.90 -3.46 -10.60
C VAL A 26 -13.34 -2.00 -10.44
N ASP A 27 -14.55 -1.65 -10.87
CA ASP A 27 -15.04 -0.26 -10.87
C ASP A 27 -15.18 0.29 -9.45
N ASP A 28 -15.50 -0.56 -8.46
CA ASP A 28 -15.58 -0.21 -7.04
C ASP A 28 -14.23 0.17 -6.41
N ILE A 29 -13.12 -0.18 -7.05
CA ILE A 29 -11.75 0.16 -6.62
C ILE A 29 -11.43 1.63 -6.95
N PHE A 30 -12.05 2.19 -7.98
CA PHE A 30 -11.71 3.48 -8.53
C PHE A 30 -12.87 4.47 -8.39
N GLU A 31 -12.66 5.56 -7.67
CA GLU A 31 -13.67 6.63 -7.55
C GLU A 31 -13.74 7.55 -8.78
N SER A 32 -12.77 7.44 -9.69
CA SER A 32 -12.65 8.27 -10.89
C SER A 32 -12.33 7.42 -12.11
N GLU A 33 -12.94 7.80 -13.24
CA GLU A 33 -12.68 7.23 -14.56
C GLU A 33 -11.34 7.68 -15.15
N GLU A 34 -10.69 8.70 -14.56
CA GLU A 34 -9.39 9.20 -15.01
C GLU A 34 -8.38 8.06 -15.13
N PRO A 35 -7.61 7.97 -16.24
CA PRO A 35 -6.60 6.95 -16.41
C PRO A 35 -5.62 6.88 -15.23
N VAL A 36 -5.25 5.66 -14.82
CA VAL A 36 -4.27 5.43 -13.73
C VAL A 36 -2.94 6.16 -14.00
N ALA A 37 -2.58 6.36 -15.27
CA ALA A 37 -1.38 7.09 -15.68
C ALA A 37 -1.36 8.55 -15.19
N ILE A 38 -2.52 9.23 -15.14
CA ILE A 38 -2.62 10.65 -14.77
C ILE A 38 -3.07 10.89 -13.33
N MET A 39 -3.44 9.84 -12.60
CA MET A 39 -3.86 9.95 -11.20
C MET A 39 -2.79 10.62 -10.33
N THR A 40 -3.25 11.58 -9.53
CA THR A 40 -2.49 12.14 -8.41
C THR A 40 -2.35 11.11 -7.28
N TYR A 41 -1.44 11.35 -6.34
CA TYR A 41 -1.11 10.36 -5.31
C TYR A 41 -2.28 9.98 -4.39
N VAL A 42 -3.13 10.93 -4.01
CA VAL A 42 -4.31 10.64 -3.17
C VAL A 42 -5.21 9.55 -3.77
N PRO A 43 -5.82 9.74 -4.97
CA PRO A 43 -6.66 8.71 -5.58
C PRO A 43 -5.88 7.44 -5.94
N LEU A 44 -4.59 7.55 -6.28
CA LEU A 44 -3.74 6.41 -6.62
C LEU A 44 -3.58 5.47 -5.42
N TYR A 45 -3.14 5.98 -4.27
CA TYR A 45 -2.90 5.15 -3.09
C TYR A 45 -4.21 4.69 -2.44
N ALA A 46 -5.28 5.50 -2.48
CA ALA A 46 -6.60 5.09 -2.02
C ALA A 46 -7.17 3.91 -2.84
N ALA A 47 -7.05 3.97 -4.17
CA ALA A 47 -7.45 2.87 -5.04
C ALA A 47 -6.60 1.60 -4.77
N TYR A 48 -5.30 1.75 -4.54
CA TYR A 48 -4.46 0.59 -4.23
C TYR A 48 -4.81 -0.06 -2.89
N GLN A 49 -5.10 0.76 -1.87
CA GLN A 49 -5.57 0.28 -0.58
C GLN A 49 -6.89 -0.50 -0.72
N ARG A 50 -7.84 -0.01 -1.53
CA ARG A 50 -9.08 -0.72 -1.86
C ARG A 50 -8.82 -2.05 -2.57
N ALA A 51 -7.90 -2.07 -3.54
CA ALA A 51 -7.52 -3.29 -4.26
C ALA A 51 -6.95 -4.37 -3.33
N ILE A 52 -6.07 -3.98 -2.38
CA ILE A 52 -5.53 -4.90 -1.35
C ILE A 52 -6.66 -5.52 -0.53
N LYS A 53 -7.55 -4.67 0.03
CA LYS A 53 -8.71 -5.13 0.82
C LYS A 53 -9.61 -6.08 0.01
N ARG A 54 -9.92 -5.72 -1.24
CA ARG A 54 -10.79 -6.51 -2.12
C ARG A 54 -10.20 -7.89 -2.43
N ALA A 55 -8.89 -7.94 -2.72
CA ALA A 55 -8.18 -9.19 -2.98
C ALA A 55 -8.14 -10.10 -1.75
N GLU A 56 -8.14 -9.53 -0.54
CA GLU A 56 -8.13 -10.29 0.71
C GLU A 56 -9.50 -10.89 1.05
N VAL A 57 -10.60 -10.20 0.78
CA VAL A 57 -11.96 -10.70 1.11
C VAL A 57 -12.34 -11.91 0.25
N ARG A 58 -11.95 -11.93 -1.04
CA ARG A 58 -12.31 -13.02 -1.98
C ARG A 58 -11.12 -13.44 -2.85
N PRO A 59 -10.05 -14.05 -2.29
CA PRO A 59 -8.80 -14.30 -3.03
C PRO A 59 -8.96 -15.30 -4.19
N ILE A 60 -9.92 -16.22 -4.11
CA ILE A 60 -10.18 -17.20 -5.19
C ILE A 60 -10.85 -16.54 -6.40
N TYR A 61 -11.79 -15.63 -6.17
CA TYR A 61 -12.46 -14.84 -7.22
C TYR A 61 -11.52 -13.79 -7.80
N ASN A 62 -10.73 -13.16 -6.92
CA ASN A 62 -9.81 -12.10 -7.30
C ASN A 62 -8.37 -12.59 -7.43
N ILE A 63 -8.16 -13.83 -7.87
CA ILE A 63 -6.84 -14.46 -7.83
C ILE A 63 -5.79 -13.68 -8.63
N ARG A 64 -6.19 -13.09 -9.77
CA ARG A 64 -5.27 -12.35 -10.62
C ARG A 64 -4.88 -11.01 -10.00
N MET A 65 -5.85 -10.26 -9.47
CA MET A 65 -5.60 -9.06 -8.65
C MET A 65 -4.77 -9.40 -7.40
N TYR A 66 -5.09 -10.49 -6.69
CA TYR A 66 -4.36 -10.97 -5.52
C TYR A 66 -2.87 -11.16 -5.84
N TYR A 67 -2.53 -11.74 -7.00
CA TYR A 67 -1.12 -11.90 -7.39
C TYR A 67 -0.36 -10.58 -7.53
N LEU A 68 -1.02 -9.49 -7.89
CA LEU A 68 -0.40 -8.16 -8.01
C LEU A 68 -0.17 -7.51 -6.65
N VAL A 69 -1.12 -7.66 -5.72
CA VAL A 69 -1.10 -6.97 -4.43
C VAL A 69 -0.62 -7.84 -3.25
N ARG A 70 -0.39 -9.14 -3.45
CA ARG A 70 -0.05 -10.10 -2.38
C ARG A 70 1.18 -9.74 -1.56
N ARG A 71 2.17 -9.07 -2.16
CA ARG A 71 3.39 -8.64 -1.46
C ARG A 71 3.10 -7.53 -0.46
N ASP A 72 2.03 -6.78 -0.69
CA ASP A 72 1.70 -5.54 -0.02
C ASP A 72 0.62 -5.73 1.05
N LYS A 73 0.00 -6.91 1.09
CA LYS A 73 -0.94 -7.31 2.13
C LYS A 73 -0.35 -7.15 3.54
N SER A 74 0.88 -7.62 3.77
CA SER A 74 1.55 -7.47 5.07
C SER A 74 1.91 -6.01 5.41
N HIS A 75 1.86 -5.12 4.42
CA HIS A 75 2.15 -3.70 4.53
C HIS A 75 0.87 -2.85 4.58
N MET A 76 -0.27 -3.41 4.97
CA MET A 76 -1.54 -2.68 4.96
C MET A 76 -1.50 -1.37 5.77
N ARG A 77 -0.85 -1.41 6.95
CA ARG A 77 -0.67 -0.24 7.80
C ARG A 77 0.13 0.87 7.12
N LEU A 78 1.12 0.51 6.30
CA LEU A 78 1.86 1.48 5.50
C LEU A 78 0.91 2.23 4.56
N TYR A 79 0.04 1.51 3.83
CA TYR A 79 -0.91 2.16 2.93
C TYR A 79 -1.95 3.02 3.64
N GLU A 80 -2.34 2.65 4.86
CA GLU A 80 -3.19 3.48 5.72
C GLU A 80 -2.48 4.78 6.13
N ASP A 81 -1.25 4.69 6.64
CA ASP A 81 -0.44 5.85 7.01
C ASP A 81 -0.17 6.74 5.78
N THR A 82 0.09 6.14 4.60
CA THR A 82 0.26 6.86 3.34
C THR A 82 -0.98 7.64 2.94
N VAL A 83 -2.15 7.01 2.91
CA VAL A 83 -3.39 7.70 2.52
C VAL A 83 -3.73 8.81 3.53
N ASP A 84 -3.55 8.57 4.84
CA ASP A 84 -3.75 9.59 5.87
C ASP A 84 -2.82 10.79 5.67
N LEU A 85 -1.53 10.54 5.43
CA LEU A 85 -0.53 11.58 5.17
C LEU A 85 -0.90 12.42 3.92
N LEU A 86 -1.13 11.75 2.79
CA LEU A 86 -1.39 12.41 1.51
C LEU A 86 -2.68 13.25 1.58
N CYS A 87 -3.72 12.75 2.25
CA CYS A 87 -4.97 13.47 2.44
C CYS A 87 -4.81 14.66 3.39
N THR A 88 -4.18 14.44 4.55
CA THR A 88 -4.03 15.46 5.60
C THR A 88 -3.24 16.68 5.12
N HIS A 89 -2.18 16.44 4.34
CA HIS A 89 -1.30 17.51 3.84
C HIS A 89 -1.55 17.86 2.37
N HIS A 90 -2.60 17.31 1.76
CA HIS A 90 -3.00 17.56 0.37
C HIS A 90 -1.89 17.32 -0.67
N LEU A 91 -1.10 16.26 -0.49
CA LEU A 91 0.06 15.94 -1.31
C LEU A 91 -0.39 15.17 -2.57
N LYS A 92 -0.39 15.83 -3.72
CA LYS A 92 -0.92 15.29 -4.98
C LYS A 92 0.16 14.75 -5.90
N THR A 93 1.37 15.29 -5.81
CA THR A 93 2.49 14.98 -6.72
C THR A 93 3.73 14.52 -5.96
N ALA A 94 4.70 13.96 -6.70
CA ALA A 94 6.03 13.65 -6.15
C ALA A 94 6.71 14.91 -5.57
N GLN A 95 6.53 16.06 -6.24
CA GLN A 95 7.12 17.31 -5.79
C GLN A 95 6.50 17.78 -4.47
N ASP A 96 5.18 17.67 -4.31
CA ASP A 96 4.49 18.00 -3.06
C ASP A 96 5.03 17.16 -1.90
N VAL A 97 5.24 15.86 -2.13
CA VAL A 97 5.80 14.93 -1.13
C VAL A 97 7.24 15.29 -0.77
N ILE A 98 8.07 15.63 -1.75
CA ILE A 98 9.47 16.05 -1.54
C ILE A 98 9.52 17.34 -0.72
N ASP A 99 8.66 18.31 -1.04
CA ASP A 99 8.65 19.60 -0.36
C ASP A 99 8.13 19.47 1.07
N TYR A 100 7.08 18.68 1.28
CA TYR A 100 6.59 18.34 2.61
C TYR A 100 7.64 17.58 3.42
N GLN A 101 8.36 16.61 2.82
CA GLN A 101 9.41 15.87 3.52
C GLN A 101 10.52 16.79 4.04
N LYS A 102 10.99 17.74 3.21
CA LYS A 102 12.01 18.73 3.63
C LYS A 102 11.52 19.59 4.80
N GLU A 103 10.27 20.06 4.72
CA GLU A 103 9.67 20.84 5.80
C GLU A 103 9.51 20.02 7.08
N ALA A 104 9.05 18.76 6.98
CA ALA A 104 8.93 17.85 8.11
C ALA A 104 10.30 17.57 8.77
N MET A 105 11.37 17.41 7.97
CA MET A 105 12.74 17.27 8.49
C MET A 105 13.19 18.51 9.27
N LYS A 106 12.92 19.71 8.75
CA LYS A 106 13.21 20.96 9.45
C LYS A 106 12.42 21.05 10.77
N GLN A 107 11.14 20.68 10.75
CA GLN A 107 10.32 20.65 11.96
C GLN A 107 10.82 19.62 12.99
N ILE A 108 11.43 18.51 12.56
CA ILE A 108 12.08 17.56 13.47
C ILE A 108 13.22 18.24 14.23
N ASP A 109 14.08 18.99 13.54
CA ASP A 109 15.20 19.70 14.18
C ASP A 109 14.70 20.77 15.15
N GLU A 110 13.69 21.55 14.76
CA GLU A 110 13.06 22.56 15.61
C GLU A 110 12.42 21.93 16.87
N ASN A 111 11.60 20.88 16.70
CA ASN A 111 10.97 20.18 17.83
C ASN A 111 12.00 19.49 18.73
N TYR A 112 13.12 19.02 18.17
CA TYR A 112 14.21 18.46 18.96
C TYR A 112 14.86 19.53 19.83
N ALA A 113 15.17 20.71 19.26
CA ALA A 113 15.73 21.82 20.01
C ALA A 113 14.78 22.30 21.13
N GLU A 114 13.49 22.44 20.83
CA GLU A 114 12.49 22.83 21.84
C GLU A 114 12.34 21.80 22.95
N ARG A 115 12.41 20.50 22.62
CA ARG A 115 12.42 19.44 23.64
C ARG A 115 13.65 19.53 24.55
N GLN A 116 14.83 19.86 24.01
CA GLN A 116 16.03 20.05 24.83
C GLN A 116 15.90 21.26 25.77
N LYS A 117 15.32 22.36 25.29
CA LYS A 117 14.99 23.51 26.15
C LYS A 117 14.03 23.11 27.25
N ALA A 118 12.96 22.37 26.93
CA ALA A 118 12.00 21.87 27.92
C ALA A 118 12.65 20.96 28.98
N TYR A 119 13.58 20.08 28.59
CA TYR A 119 14.37 19.30 29.55
C TYR A 119 15.23 20.17 30.47
N ALA A 120 15.86 21.21 29.94
CA ALA A 120 16.65 22.14 30.74
C ALA A 120 15.77 22.91 31.74
N TYR A 121 14.58 23.36 31.33
CA TYR A 121 13.61 23.98 32.23
C TYR A 121 13.13 23.03 33.32
N LEU A 122 12.80 21.79 32.96
CA LEU A 122 12.39 20.75 33.91
C LEU A 122 13.46 20.53 34.99
N ARG A 123 14.73 20.45 34.59
CA ARG A 123 15.85 20.28 35.53
C ARG A 123 15.93 21.45 36.51
N LYS A 124 15.92 22.68 35.99
CA LYS A 124 15.98 23.91 36.80
C LYS A 124 14.79 24.04 37.76
N ALA A 125 13.58 23.70 37.32
CA ALA A 125 12.39 23.76 38.16
C ALA A 125 12.47 22.77 39.33
N ARG A 126 12.95 21.54 39.06
CA ARG A 126 13.20 20.52 40.09
C ARG A 126 14.26 20.95 41.10
N GLU A 127 15.37 21.52 40.64
CA GLU A 127 16.43 22.06 41.50
C GLU A 127 15.91 23.17 42.43
N LYS A 128 14.95 23.98 41.97
CA LYS A 128 14.29 25.02 42.77
C LYS A 128 13.15 24.51 43.66
N GLY A 129 12.74 23.24 43.52
CA GLY A 129 11.58 22.69 44.22
C GLY A 129 10.22 23.19 43.71
N ASP A 130 10.18 23.86 42.54
CA ASP A 130 8.93 24.35 41.95
C ASP A 130 8.22 23.22 41.19
N LEU A 131 7.32 22.53 41.88
CA LEU A 131 6.59 21.39 41.34
C LEU A 131 5.65 21.78 40.20
N VAL A 132 5.06 22.97 40.25
CA VAL A 132 4.11 23.44 39.23
C VAL A 132 4.84 23.67 37.91
N GLU A 133 5.98 24.34 37.95
CA GLU A 133 6.77 24.61 36.76
C GLU A 133 7.44 23.33 36.22
N ALA A 134 7.85 22.42 37.12
CA ALA A 134 8.34 21.11 36.72
C ALA A 134 7.28 20.29 35.97
N ASP A 135 6.02 20.30 36.43
CA ASP A 135 4.94 19.58 35.76
C ASP A 135 4.61 20.14 34.37
N LYS A 136 4.60 21.47 34.21
CA LYS A 136 4.45 22.10 32.89
C LYS A 136 5.59 21.74 31.93
N ALA A 137 6.83 21.82 32.41
CA ALA A 137 7.99 21.46 31.60
C ALA A 137 7.96 19.98 31.18
N ARG A 138 7.55 19.08 32.09
CA ARG A 138 7.34 17.66 31.79
C ARG A 138 6.25 17.44 30.74
N TYR A 139 5.14 18.18 30.83
CA TYR A 139 4.09 18.14 29.82
C TYR A 139 4.62 18.55 28.44
N ASN A 140 5.36 19.66 28.34
CA ASN A 140 5.96 20.12 27.08
C ASN A 140 6.93 19.08 26.48
N VAL A 141 7.76 18.43 27.31
CA VAL A 141 8.61 17.30 26.86
C VAL A 141 7.78 16.20 26.22
N GLY A 142 6.62 15.87 26.82
CA GLY A 142 5.68 14.89 26.28
C GLY A 142 5.12 15.31 24.92
N VAL A 143 4.66 16.55 24.81
CA VAL A 143 4.13 17.12 23.54
C VAL A 143 5.17 17.07 22.43
N TYR A 144 6.39 17.55 22.68
CA TYR A 144 7.46 17.52 21.66
C TYR A 144 7.88 16.09 21.30
N THR A 145 7.88 15.16 22.26
CA THR A 145 8.19 13.76 22.00
C THR A 145 7.13 13.12 21.09
N MET A 146 5.85 13.40 21.32
CA MET A 146 4.77 12.93 20.45
C MET A 146 4.88 13.52 19.04
N ARG A 147 5.14 14.84 18.92
CA ARG A 147 5.35 15.50 17.62
C ARG A 147 6.53 14.91 16.85
N LEU A 148 7.68 14.72 17.51
CA LEU A 148 8.86 14.08 16.92
C LEU A 148 8.55 12.67 16.41
N SER A 149 7.81 11.87 17.19
CA SER A 149 7.43 10.52 16.75
C SER A 149 6.51 10.54 15.54
N LYS A 150 5.58 11.51 15.47
CA LYS A 150 4.69 11.67 14.32
C LYS A 150 5.47 12.08 13.07
N LEU A 151 6.25 13.17 13.16
CA LEU A 151 7.02 13.70 12.02
C LEU A 151 8.00 12.67 11.46
N ARG A 152 8.69 11.90 12.32
CA ARG A 152 9.60 10.84 11.86
C ARG A 152 8.88 9.75 11.08
N ARG A 153 7.67 9.37 11.51
CA ARG A 153 6.84 8.41 10.77
C ARG A 153 6.44 9.01 9.42
N GLU A 154 5.96 10.25 9.41
CA GLU A 154 5.57 10.95 8.19
C GLU A 154 6.74 11.03 7.18
N VAL A 155 7.96 11.33 7.63
CA VAL A 155 9.16 11.33 6.77
C VAL A 155 9.44 9.95 6.16
N THR A 156 9.37 8.87 6.95
CA THR A 156 9.53 7.50 6.44
C THR A 156 8.43 7.15 5.43
N THR A 157 7.19 7.55 5.71
CA THR A 157 6.06 7.36 4.80
C THR A 157 6.25 8.11 3.48
N CYS A 158 6.85 9.31 3.50
CA CYS A 158 7.24 10.02 2.26
C CYS A 158 8.21 9.21 1.40
N ASP A 159 9.24 8.61 2.01
CA ASP A 159 10.20 7.75 1.29
C ASP A 159 9.47 6.58 0.62
N GLU A 160 8.59 5.90 1.35
CA GLU A 160 7.83 4.76 0.84
C GLU A 160 6.87 5.15 -0.30
N VAL A 161 6.29 6.35 -0.24
CA VAL A 161 5.48 6.91 -1.33
C VAL A 161 6.33 7.09 -2.59
N LEU A 162 7.49 7.72 -2.46
CA LEU A 162 8.36 8.04 -3.59
C LEU A 162 8.96 6.77 -4.22
N GLU A 163 9.38 5.80 -3.40
CA GLU A 163 9.96 4.54 -3.87
C GLU A 163 8.95 3.62 -4.55
N ARG A 164 7.71 3.57 -4.04
CA ARG A 164 6.72 2.56 -4.45
C ARG A 164 5.70 3.08 -5.47
N GLY A 165 5.63 4.38 -5.70
CA GLY A 165 4.61 5.02 -6.55
C GLY A 165 4.54 4.43 -7.96
N GLY A 166 5.69 4.12 -8.58
CA GLY A 166 5.75 3.48 -9.90
C GLY A 166 5.14 2.08 -9.92
N MET A 167 5.48 1.26 -8.92
CA MET A 167 4.93 -0.10 -8.78
C MET A 167 3.42 -0.07 -8.49
N VAL A 168 2.98 0.82 -7.58
CA VAL A 168 1.56 1.00 -7.26
C VAL A 168 0.77 1.37 -8.52
N ARG A 169 1.29 2.31 -9.32
CA ARG A 169 0.68 2.74 -10.58
C ARG A 169 0.60 1.61 -11.60
N GLU A 170 1.68 0.86 -11.78
CA GLU A 170 1.70 -0.27 -12.72
C GLU A 170 0.73 -1.38 -12.29
N ASN A 171 0.69 -1.72 -11.01
CA ASN A 171 -0.25 -2.72 -10.50
C ASN A 171 -1.71 -2.28 -10.70
N LEU A 172 -2.05 -1.02 -10.40
CA LEU A 172 -3.40 -0.50 -10.63
C LEU A 172 -3.78 -0.45 -12.10
N ARG A 173 -2.84 -0.08 -12.99
CA ARG A 173 -3.04 -0.11 -14.44
C ARG A 173 -3.43 -1.52 -14.89
N ARG A 174 -2.67 -2.53 -14.45
CA ARG A 174 -2.93 -3.95 -14.74
C ARG A 174 -4.25 -4.44 -14.16
N ILE A 175 -4.63 -3.99 -12.96
CA ILE A 175 -5.93 -4.30 -12.35
C ILE A 175 -7.06 -3.73 -13.21
N ARG A 176 -6.96 -2.46 -13.61
CA ARG A 176 -8.00 -1.80 -14.40
C ARG A 176 -8.17 -2.41 -15.79
N GLU A 177 -7.07 -2.73 -16.47
CA GLU A 177 -7.09 -3.31 -17.82
C GLU A 177 -7.34 -4.83 -17.81
N ASN A 178 -7.45 -5.45 -16.63
CA ASN A 178 -7.42 -6.91 -16.47
C ASN A 178 -6.20 -7.56 -17.16
N ASP A 179 -5.06 -6.85 -17.24
CA ASP A 179 -3.81 -7.30 -17.86
C ASP A 179 -2.94 -8.08 -16.86
N TYR A 180 -3.20 -9.38 -16.79
CA TYR A 180 -2.50 -10.29 -15.91
C TYR A 180 -1.45 -11.11 -16.67
N ARG A 181 -0.28 -10.51 -16.94
CA ARG A 181 0.91 -11.26 -17.34
C ARG A 181 1.36 -12.23 -16.24
N GLY A 182 1.31 -13.49 -16.61
CA GLY A 182 1.50 -14.68 -15.80
C GLY A 182 0.55 -15.66 -16.44
N ALA A 183 1.08 -16.68 -17.11
CA ALA A 183 0.25 -17.59 -17.90
C ALA A 183 -0.90 -18.10 -17.03
N TYR A 184 -2.08 -17.50 -17.19
CA TYR A 184 -3.30 -18.24 -17.07
C TYR A 184 -3.14 -19.28 -18.16
N ILE A 185 -2.64 -20.45 -17.76
CA ILE A 185 -2.88 -21.67 -18.48
C ILE A 185 -4.33 -21.95 -18.09
N PRO A 186 -5.36 -21.55 -18.90
CA PRO A 186 -6.57 -22.33 -18.83
C PRO A 186 -6.11 -23.77 -18.98
N HIS A 187 -6.75 -24.73 -18.31
CA HIS A 187 -6.63 -26.12 -18.74
C HIS A 187 -7.02 -26.15 -20.23
N LYS A 188 -6.05 -25.93 -21.12
CA LYS A 188 -6.16 -26.24 -22.52
C LYS A 188 -6.24 -27.75 -22.46
N SER A 189 -7.41 -28.29 -22.76
CA SER A 189 -7.47 -29.67 -23.22
C SER A 189 -6.34 -29.78 -24.24
N LYS A 190 -5.39 -30.68 -23.98
CA LYS A 190 -4.26 -30.90 -24.87
C LYS A 190 -4.79 -31.61 -26.10
N ASN A 191 -5.51 -30.90 -26.98
CA ASN A 191 -5.46 -31.23 -28.39
C ASN A 191 -4.13 -30.68 -28.91
N LYS A 192 -3.05 -31.38 -28.55
CA LYS A 192 -1.83 -31.34 -29.34
C LYS A 192 -2.10 -32.20 -30.56
N ASP A 193 -1.92 -31.59 -31.71
CA ASP A 193 -1.88 -32.22 -33.02
C ASP A 193 -1.08 -33.52 -32.96
N TYR A 194 -1.75 -34.63 -33.28
CA TYR A 194 -1.12 -35.86 -33.72
C TYR A 194 -1.47 -36.03 -35.20
N GLU A 195 -0.92 -35.14 -36.02
CA GLU A 195 -0.75 -35.38 -37.46
C GLU A 195 0.73 -35.23 -37.79
N ARG A 196 1.45 -36.34 -37.67
CA ARG A 196 2.45 -36.85 -38.61
C ARG A 196 2.92 -38.23 -38.18
#